data_AF-A0A7K4D6L3-F1
#
_entry.id   AF-A0A7K4D6L3-F1
#
_cell.length_a   1.000
_cell.length_b   1.000
_cell.length_c   1.000
_cell.angle_alpha   90.00
_cell.angle_beta   90.00
_cell.angle_gamma   90.00
#
_symmetry.space_group_name_H-M   'P 1'
#
loop_
_entity.id
_entity.type
_entity.pdbx_description
1 polymer ?
#
loop_
_entity_poly.entity_id
_entity_poly.type
_entity_poly.pdbx_seq_one_letter_code
_entity_poly.pdbx_strand_id
1 'polypeptide(L)'
;HLDLSQDDVRKVRLAGLLHDVGHSALSHAVEGVLSRNPEIQPTFGGRRISRHEEFTRQIISAHPFGEKAILACEQAFGSADELFSEVSKIASGGSPPLGQIIAGDLDADRIDFLLRDSHHSGVNLGIVDTNQILQALTICNGRLVLAGEGDYEAEMSRTAAESMLIARAHHYNALVYHPTVQSIRAMLLASLENALANIDPDEARSKIVLFFREYTDHDLLRFIWESGDDSSRELLQRIKFGREYPLAARFDHRSLPPDIRMALSTISRHGRMRKLFESGLGKKYGALVDITVGSGVPRSTRTETNGFLYDESALSAGLVKSLTRQIALSFFHDGKVEVSLDDVRAQAAKLLGFIRAESYLPIEGLLLLFYTLHLLLSETFGQRILVPRFRNITWLYRTVLKLKELGQANLSSFFDYSFHYDYGFPYSEKLFEDIQILVATGMIYQDQRHYEDKGSWLQRYEYMLTAEGLKYSKSISNSYKQERKIIEDHMKFQRHEIPYDLVSILLERYLR
;
A
#
# COMPACT_ATOMS: atom_id res chain seq x y z
N HIS A 1 -12.85 -17.39 23.17
CA HIS A 1 -11.78 -17.90 22.29
C HIS A 1 -10.47 -17.21 22.62
N LEU A 2 -10.32 -15.91 22.38
CA LEU A 2 -9.10 -15.13 22.67
C LEU A 2 -8.88 -14.73 24.14
N ASP A 3 -9.66 -15.26 25.09
CA ASP A 3 -9.61 -14.91 26.53
C ASP A 3 -9.61 -13.40 26.87
N LEU A 4 -10.28 -12.58 26.04
CA LEU A 4 -10.42 -11.14 26.28
C LEU A 4 -11.37 -10.85 27.45
N SER A 5 -11.08 -9.79 28.21
CA SER A 5 -11.99 -9.31 29.26
C SER A 5 -13.32 -8.85 28.65
N GLN A 6 -14.40 -8.88 29.44
CA GLN A 6 -15.71 -8.38 28.99
C GLN A 6 -15.66 -6.90 28.61
N ASP A 7 -14.80 -6.13 29.27
CA ASP A 7 -14.57 -4.71 28.96
C ASP A 7 -13.94 -4.54 27.57
N ASP A 8 -12.87 -5.29 27.29
CA ASP A 8 -12.19 -5.28 25.99
C ASP A 8 -13.11 -5.73 24.86
N VAL A 9 -13.93 -6.77 25.08
CA VAL A 9 -14.92 -7.23 24.10
C VAL A 9 -15.90 -6.11 23.75
N ARG A 10 -16.35 -5.32 24.73
CA ARG A 10 -17.26 -4.20 24.48
C ARG A 10 -16.54 -3.06 23.74
N LYS A 11 -15.30 -2.74 24.13
CA LYS A 11 -14.47 -1.73 23.45
C LYS A 11 -14.21 -2.09 21.99
N VAL A 12 -13.84 -3.33 21.70
CA VAL A 12 -13.64 -3.83 20.33
C VAL A 12 -14.92 -3.77 19.52
N ARG A 13 -16.08 -4.14 20.09
CA ARG A 13 -17.37 -4.01 19.39
C ARG A 13 -17.73 -2.57 19.07
N LEU A 14 -17.49 -1.63 20.00
CA LEU A 14 -17.67 -0.21 19.75
C LEU A 14 -16.71 0.30 18.67
N ALA A 15 -15.45 -0.13 18.70
CA ALA A 15 -14.46 0.22 17.70
C ALA A 15 -14.84 -0.32 16.31
N GLY A 16 -15.27 -1.58 16.21
CA GLY A 16 -15.75 -2.17 14.96
C GLY A 16 -17.00 -1.47 14.42
N LEU A 17 -17.93 -1.05 15.28
CA LEU A 17 -19.10 -0.28 14.86
C LEU A 17 -18.73 1.11 14.30
N LEU A 18 -17.66 1.72 14.82
CA LEU A 18 -17.29 3.10 14.52
C LEU A 18 -16.10 3.25 13.57
N HIS A 19 -15.46 2.16 13.13
CA HIS A 19 -14.20 2.21 12.37
C HIS A 19 -14.28 3.07 11.09
N ASP A 20 -15.43 3.04 10.42
CA ASP A 20 -15.69 3.76 9.17
C ASP A 20 -16.52 5.04 9.34
N VAL A 21 -16.75 5.50 10.57
CA VAL A 21 -17.57 6.72 10.83
C VAL A 21 -16.96 7.98 10.21
N GLY A 22 -15.66 7.96 9.94
CA GLY A 22 -14.92 9.04 9.29
C GLY A 22 -14.79 8.92 7.77
N HIS A 23 -15.52 8.02 7.10
CA HIS A 23 -15.57 8.04 5.64
C HIS A 23 -16.38 9.22 5.11
N SER A 24 -15.88 9.86 4.05
CA SER A 24 -16.68 10.83 3.30
C SER A 24 -17.74 10.15 2.46
N ALA A 25 -18.74 10.93 2.03
CA ALA A 25 -19.63 10.56 0.94
C ALA A 25 -18.86 9.98 -0.27
N LEU A 26 -19.40 8.91 -0.86
CA LEU A 26 -18.75 8.10 -1.91
C LEU A 26 -17.39 7.53 -1.48
N SER A 27 -17.26 7.23 -0.18
CA SER A 27 -16.13 6.57 0.48
C SER A 27 -14.78 7.26 0.25
N HIS A 28 -13.97 6.76 -0.70
CA HIS A 28 -12.60 7.23 -0.95
C HIS A 28 -12.51 8.38 -1.97
N ALA A 29 -13.64 8.87 -2.50
CA ALA A 29 -13.65 9.90 -3.54
C ALA A 29 -12.92 11.18 -3.08
N VAL A 30 -13.23 11.68 -1.88
CA VAL A 30 -12.65 12.92 -1.34
C VAL A 30 -11.17 12.73 -1.00
N GLU A 31 -10.77 11.59 -0.45
CA GLU A 31 -9.36 11.29 -0.15
C GLU A 31 -8.47 11.33 -1.39
N GLY A 32 -9.00 10.82 -2.51
CA GLY A 32 -8.35 10.92 -3.82
C GLY A 32 -7.99 12.35 -4.15
N VAL A 33 -8.91 13.29 -3.94
CA VAL A 33 -8.69 14.73 -4.11
C VAL A 33 -7.66 15.25 -3.11
N LEU A 34 -7.80 14.95 -1.83
CA LEU A 34 -6.92 15.48 -0.78
C LEU A 34 -5.47 15.04 -0.96
N SER A 35 -5.23 13.80 -1.40
CA SER A 35 -3.89 13.31 -1.70
C SER A 35 -3.21 14.09 -2.82
N ARG A 36 -3.99 14.59 -3.79
CA ARG A 36 -3.53 15.29 -5.00
C ARG A 36 -3.41 16.80 -4.83
N ASN A 37 -4.12 17.36 -3.85
CA ASN A 37 -4.25 18.80 -3.61
C ASN A 37 -3.93 19.12 -2.13
N PRO A 38 -2.65 19.05 -1.70
CA PRO A 38 -2.28 19.25 -0.30
C PRO A 38 -2.65 20.62 0.27
N GLU A 39 -2.83 21.62 -0.59
CA GLU A 39 -3.22 22.99 -0.23
C GLU A 39 -4.65 23.11 0.30
N ILE A 40 -5.56 22.21 -0.08
CA ILE A 40 -6.94 22.21 0.42
C ILE A 40 -7.17 21.18 1.54
N GLN A 41 -6.11 20.51 2.01
CA GLN A 41 -6.23 19.62 3.17
C GLN A 41 -6.63 20.42 4.42
N PRO A 42 -7.67 19.99 5.15
CA PRO A 42 -8.03 20.62 6.40
C PRO A 42 -6.90 20.41 7.43
N THR A 43 -6.78 21.37 8.34
CA THR A 43 -5.75 21.35 9.39
C THR A 43 -6.42 21.25 10.74
N PHE A 44 -6.03 20.25 11.53
CA PHE A 44 -6.49 20.05 12.90
C PHE A 44 -5.28 19.93 13.81
N GLY A 45 -5.24 20.72 14.90
CA GLY A 45 -4.09 20.72 15.82
C GLY A 45 -2.75 21.03 15.14
N GLY A 46 -2.75 21.85 14.10
CA GLY A 46 -1.56 22.20 13.31
C GLY A 46 -1.07 21.12 12.34
N ARG A 47 -1.79 20.00 12.19
CA ARG A 47 -1.47 18.92 11.25
C ARG A 47 -2.51 18.85 10.14
N ARG A 48 -2.04 18.65 8.91
CA ARG A 48 -2.93 18.40 7.77
C ARG A 48 -3.45 16.97 7.83
N ILE A 49 -4.71 16.82 7.43
CA ILE A 49 -5.41 15.54 7.47
C ILE A 49 -5.94 15.21 6.08
N SER A 50 -5.87 13.92 5.71
CA SER A 50 -6.21 13.49 4.36
C SER A 50 -6.90 12.14 4.28
N ARG A 51 -6.95 11.37 5.37
CA ARG A 51 -7.51 10.02 5.38
C ARG A 51 -8.68 9.87 6.34
N HIS A 52 -9.64 9.02 5.99
CA HIS A 52 -10.82 8.71 6.77
C HIS A 52 -10.46 8.17 8.16
N GLU A 53 -9.38 7.40 8.33
CA GLU A 53 -9.00 6.89 9.66
C GLU A 53 -8.63 8.04 10.63
N GLU A 54 -8.04 9.12 10.12
CA GLU A 54 -7.74 10.32 10.89
C GLU A 54 -9.03 11.05 11.29
N PHE A 55 -10.02 11.13 10.37
CA PHE A 55 -11.35 11.69 10.67
C PHE A 55 -12.13 10.82 11.64
N THR A 56 -12.12 9.49 11.48
CA THR A 56 -12.71 8.50 12.40
C THR A 56 -12.20 8.76 13.80
N ARG A 57 -10.88 8.87 13.96
CA ARG A 57 -10.28 9.11 15.28
C ARG A 57 -10.80 10.41 15.90
N GLN A 58 -10.89 11.47 15.11
CA GLN A 58 -11.39 12.77 15.60
C GLN A 58 -12.87 12.72 15.96
N ILE A 59 -13.71 12.14 15.11
CA ILE A 59 -15.14 12.05 15.33
C ILE A 59 -15.43 11.24 16.59
N ILE A 60 -14.78 10.08 16.75
CA ILE A 60 -14.94 9.24 17.95
C ILE A 60 -14.45 10.01 19.17
N SER A 61 -13.27 10.62 19.14
CA SER A 61 -12.72 11.34 20.31
C SER A 61 -13.48 12.62 20.65
N ALA A 62 -14.18 13.24 19.70
CA ALA A 62 -15.11 14.35 19.97
C ALA A 62 -16.48 13.86 20.49
N HIS A 63 -16.75 12.55 20.36
CA HIS A 63 -17.95 11.84 20.79
C HIS A 63 -19.25 12.66 20.67
N PRO A 64 -19.65 13.07 19.44
CA PRO A 64 -20.83 13.90 19.18
C PRO A 64 -22.16 13.15 19.40
N PHE A 65 -22.14 12.08 20.20
CA PHE A 65 -23.27 11.21 20.46
C PHE A 65 -24.24 11.89 21.44
N GLY A 66 -25.53 11.58 21.30
CA GLY A 66 -26.55 12.17 22.17
C GLY A 66 -26.38 11.81 23.65
N GLU A 67 -26.91 12.65 24.54
CA GLU A 67 -26.76 12.55 26.01
C GLU A 67 -27.04 11.15 26.56
N LYS A 68 -28.05 10.45 26.04
CA LYS A 68 -28.39 9.08 26.46
C LYS A 68 -27.26 8.08 26.23
N ALA A 69 -26.55 8.20 25.10
CA ALA A 69 -25.43 7.31 24.78
C ALA A 69 -24.24 7.61 25.69
N ILE A 70 -23.93 8.90 25.92
CA ILE A 70 -22.87 9.32 26.84
C ILE A 70 -23.14 8.82 28.26
N LEU A 71 -24.36 9.02 28.78
CA LEU A 71 -24.73 8.54 30.11
C LEU A 71 -24.60 7.01 30.24
N ALA A 72 -25.01 6.26 29.21
CA ALA A 72 -24.86 4.80 29.21
C ALA A 72 -23.38 4.39 29.20
N CYS A 73 -22.51 5.12 28.50
CA CYS A 73 -21.07 4.90 28.50
C CYS A 73 -20.44 5.23 29.87
N GLU A 74 -20.78 6.35 30.49
CA GLU A 74 -20.29 6.73 31.82
C GLU A 74 -20.70 5.71 32.88
N GLN A 75 -21.96 5.26 32.88
CA GLN A 75 -22.44 4.23 33.79
C GLN A 75 -21.72 2.89 33.61
N ALA A 76 -21.31 2.57 32.38
CA ALA A 76 -20.70 1.30 32.05
C ALA A 76 -19.18 1.26 32.20
N PHE A 77 -18.50 2.38 31.97
CA PHE A 77 -17.04 2.47 31.84
C PHE A 77 -16.42 3.55 32.74
N GLY A 78 -17.23 4.28 33.51
CA GLY A 78 -16.79 5.34 34.43
C GLY A 78 -16.54 6.69 33.77
N SER A 79 -15.95 6.69 32.56
CA SER A 79 -15.65 7.91 31.80
C SER A 79 -15.89 7.70 30.31
N ALA A 80 -16.75 8.54 29.72
CA ALA A 80 -16.96 8.55 28.28
C ALA A 80 -15.70 9.03 27.53
N ASP A 81 -15.03 10.06 28.03
CA ASP A 81 -13.82 10.62 27.41
C ASP A 81 -12.69 9.59 27.32
N GLU A 82 -12.43 8.86 28.40
CA GLU A 82 -11.41 7.81 28.42
C GLU A 82 -11.79 6.66 27.48
N LEU A 83 -13.05 6.22 27.54
CA LEU A 83 -13.57 5.17 26.66
C LEU A 83 -13.39 5.54 25.18
N PHE A 84 -13.87 6.71 24.75
CA PHE A 84 -13.81 7.10 23.35
C PHE A 84 -12.38 7.42 22.88
N SER A 85 -11.49 7.85 23.77
CA SER A 85 -10.05 7.96 23.49
C SER A 85 -9.39 6.59 23.24
N GLU A 86 -9.81 5.55 23.96
CA GLU A 86 -9.33 4.18 23.73
C GLU A 86 -9.96 3.56 22.48
N VAL A 87 -11.28 3.66 22.33
CA VAL A 87 -12.03 3.15 21.18
C VAL A 87 -11.52 3.77 19.88
N SER A 88 -11.19 5.07 19.87
CA SER A 88 -10.64 5.72 18.67
C SER A 88 -9.26 5.18 18.28
N LYS A 89 -8.44 4.76 19.24
CA LYS A 89 -7.15 4.09 18.98
C LYS A 89 -7.37 2.68 18.43
N ILE A 90 -8.29 1.91 19.01
CA ILE A 90 -8.60 0.54 18.58
C ILE A 90 -9.18 0.55 17.16
N ALA A 91 -10.13 1.44 16.88
CA ALA A 91 -10.79 1.58 15.58
C ALA A 91 -9.80 1.90 14.45
N SER A 92 -8.73 2.65 14.75
CA SER A 92 -7.67 2.97 13.79
C SER A 92 -6.52 1.95 13.76
N GLY A 93 -6.71 0.73 14.31
CA GLY A 93 -5.70 -0.35 14.32
C GLY A 93 -4.61 -0.23 15.39
N GLY A 94 -4.72 0.72 16.30
CA GLY A 94 -3.81 0.87 17.45
C GLY A 94 -4.19 -0.03 18.63
N SER A 95 -3.42 0.02 19.71
CA SER A 95 -3.64 -0.79 20.92
C SER A 95 -3.71 -2.31 20.65
N PRO A 96 -2.63 -2.95 20.16
CA PRO A 96 -2.60 -4.41 20.04
C PRO A 96 -2.88 -5.09 21.40
N PRO A 97 -3.60 -6.23 21.40
CA PRO A 97 -4.09 -6.97 20.23
C PRO A 97 -5.42 -6.45 19.67
N LEU A 98 -6.12 -5.58 20.40
CA LEU A 98 -7.50 -5.19 20.11
C LEU A 98 -7.66 -4.51 18.74
N GLY A 99 -6.76 -3.57 18.40
CA GLY A 99 -6.82 -2.92 17.09
C GLY A 99 -6.55 -3.87 15.92
N GLN A 100 -5.77 -4.94 16.12
CA GLN A 100 -5.49 -5.91 15.06
C GLN A 100 -6.73 -6.73 14.68
N ILE A 101 -7.71 -6.82 15.59
CA ILE A 101 -9.01 -7.47 15.32
C ILE A 101 -9.84 -6.62 14.34
N ILE A 102 -9.70 -5.28 14.38
CA ILE A 102 -10.46 -4.35 13.54
C ILE A 102 -9.69 -3.97 12.27
N ALA A 103 -8.40 -3.67 12.39
CA ALA A 103 -7.52 -3.24 11.31
C ALA A 103 -6.16 -3.98 11.35
N GLY A 104 -6.11 -5.11 10.66
CA GLY A 104 -4.98 -6.04 10.56
C GLY A 104 -5.11 -6.96 9.35
N ASP A 105 -4.05 -7.63 8.92
CA ASP A 105 -4.09 -8.42 7.66
C ASP A 105 -5.23 -9.47 7.60
N LEU A 106 -5.61 -10.02 8.76
CA LEU A 106 -6.76 -10.90 8.98
C LEU A 106 -7.72 -10.27 10.00
N ASP A 107 -8.45 -9.23 9.59
CA ASP A 107 -9.33 -8.45 10.45
C ASP A 107 -10.83 -8.62 10.13
N ALA A 108 -11.66 -8.14 11.06
CA ALA A 108 -13.11 -8.20 10.94
C ALA A 108 -13.67 -7.32 9.81
N ASP A 109 -13.05 -6.15 9.57
CA ASP A 109 -13.44 -5.24 8.48
C ASP A 109 -13.32 -5.94 7.11
N ARG A 110 -12.15 -6.49 6.80
CA ARG A 110 -11.92 -7.19 5.52
C ARG A 110 -12.77 -8.43 5.37
N ILE A 111 -12.98 -9.20 6.43
CA ILE A 111 -13.89 -10.35 6.36
C ILE A 111 -15.30 -9.89 5.99
N ASP A 112 -15.81 -8.81 6.62
CA ASP A 112 -17.14 -8.29 6.33
C ASP A 112 -17.25 -7.76 4.90
N PHE A 113 -16.38 -6.83 4.48
CA PHE A 113 -16.54 -6.23 3.14
C PHE A 113 -16.29 -7.24 2.02
N LEU A 114 -15.37 -8.20 2.18
CA LEU A 114 -15.13 -9.22 1.15
C LEU A 114 -16.37 -10.10 0.94
N LEU A 115 -17.03 -10.51 2.04
CA LEU A 115 -18.27 -11.29 1.97
C LEU A 115 -19.45 -10.46 1.49
N ARG A 116 -19.58 -9.24 2.00
CA ARG A 116 -20.65 -8.29 1.64
C ARG A 116 -20.58 -7.92 0.17
N ASP A 117 -19.40 -7.56 -0.34
CA ASP A 117 -19.22 -7.14 -1.73
C ASP A 117 -19.40 -8.32 -2.69
N SER A 118 -18.92 -9.50 -2.32
CA SER A 118 -19.19 -10.75 -3.06
C SER A 118 -20.71 -10.98 -3.19
N HIS A 119 -21.44 -10.86 -2.08
CA HIS A 119 -22.90 -11.03 -2.05
C HIS A 119 -23.64 -9.99 -2.91
N HIS A 120 -23.35 -8.69 -2.73
CA HIS A 120 -24.10 -7.62 -3.40
C HIS A 120 -23.72 -7.42 -4.87
N SER A 121 -22.47 -7.73 -5.25
CA SER A 121 -22.05 -7.70 -6.66
C SER A 121 -22.49 -8.94 -7.44
N GLY A 122 -22.79 -10.05 -6.75
CA GLY A 122 -23.05 -11.35 -7.36
C GLY A 122 -21.79 -12.02 -7.93
N VAL A 123 -20.61 -11.46 -7.71
CA VAL A 123 -19.34 -12.04 -8.11
C VAL A 123 -18.84 -12.94 -6.99
N ASN A 124 -18.68 -14.23 -7.26
CA ASN A 124 -18.07 -15.13 -6.29
C ASN A 124 -16.57 -14.86 -6.18
N LEU A 125 -16.16 -14.17 -5.12
CA LEU A 125 -14.76 -13.84 -4.86
C LEU A 125 -13.97 -15.01 -4.25
N GLY A 126 -14.63 -16.09 -3.85
CA GLY A 126 -14.05 -17.18 -3.08
C GLY A 126 -14.78 -17.38 -1.76
N ILE A 127 -14.53 -18.52 -1.12
CA ILE A 127 -15.10 -18.85 0.19
C ILE A 127 -14.13 -18.33 1.24
N VAL A 128 -14.57 -17.36 2.05
CA VAL A 128 -13.88 -16.96 3.28
C VAL A 128 -14.53 -17.73 4.42
N ASP A 129 -13.84 -18.75 4.95
CA ASP A 129 -14.34 -19.49 6.11
C ASP A 129 -14.05 -18.70 7.38
N THR A 130 -14.98 -17.80 7.71
CA THR A 130 -14.88 -16.97 8.91
C THR A 130 -14.75 -17.80 10.18
N ASN A 131 -15.41 -18.96 10.26
CA ASN A 131 -15.33 -19.80 11.47
C ASN A 131 -13.93 -20.38 11.63
N GLN A 132 -13.33 -20.87 10.53
CA GLN A 132 -11.98 -21.41 10.56
C GLN A 132 -10.95 -20.32 10.86
N ILE A 133 -11.09 -19.12 10.28
CA ILE A 133 -10.23 -17.97 10.60
C ILE A 133 -10.36 -17.63 12.10
N LEU A 134 -11.58 -17.52 12.62
CA LEU A 134 -11.80 -17.18 14.04
C LEU A 134 -11.22 -18.22 14.99
N GLN A 135 -11.25 -19.51 14.64
CA GLN A 135 -10.62 -20.59 15.43
C GLN A 135 -9.10 -20.63 15.30
N ALA A 136 -8.57 -20.15 14.17
CA ALA A 136 -7.15 -20.08 13.89
C ALA A 136 -6.46 -18.87 14.55
N LEU A 137 -7.19 -17.87 15.06
CA LEU A 137 -6.61 -16.68 15.66
C LEU A 137 -6.37 -16.87 17.17
N THR A 138 -5.18 -16.52 17.63
CA THR A 138 -4.80 -16.56 19.06
C THR A 138 -3.98 -15.33 19.44
N ILE A 139 -3.72 -15.13 20.74
CA ILE A 139 -2.91 -14.02 21.24
C ILE A 139 -1.59 -14.56 21.78
N CYS A 140 -0.48 -14.16 21.16
CA CYS A 140 0.87 -14.45 21.62
C CYS A 140 1.62 -13.13 21.83
N ASN A 141 2.22 -12.95 23.02
CA ASN A 141 2.97 -11.73 23.38
C ASN A 141 2.18 -10.42 23.14
N GLY A 142 0.90 -10.42 23.50
CA GLY A 142 0.02 -9.26 23.36
C GLY A 142 -0.40 -8.95 21.92
N ARG A 143 -0.22 -9.89 20.98
CA ARG A 143 -0.55 -9.70 19.56
C ARG A 143 -1.32 -10.85 18.97
N LEU A 144 -2.15 -10.52 17.99
CA LEU A 144 -2.94 -11.46 17.22
C LEU A 144 -2.05 -12.23 16.24
N VAL A 145 -2.09 -13.56 16.31
CA VAL A 145 -1.29 -14.48 15.48
C VAL A 145 -2.17 -15.66 15.02
N LEU A 146 -1.70 -16.40 14.02
CA LEU A 146 -2.26 -17.68 13.61
C LEU A 146 -1.74 -18.82 14.51
N ALA A 147 -2.67 -19.59 15.06
CA ALA A 147 -2.45 -20.72 15.95
C ALA A 147 -1.88 -21.94 15.21
N GLY A 148 -1.17 -22.77 15.97
CA GLY A 148 -0.60 -24.05 15.52
C GLY A 148 0.92 -23.99 15.39
N GLU A 149 1.58 -25.06 15.82
CA GLU A 149 3.04 -25.20 15.83
C GLU A 149 3.48 -26.47 15.08
N GLY A 150 3.63 -26.37 13.76
CA GLY A 150 4.20 -27.46 12.95
C GLY A 150 3.35 -28.73 12.85
N ASP A 151 2.05 -28.63 13.15
CA ASP A 151 1.07 -29.71 13.10
C ASP A 151 -0.05 -29.43 12.08
N TYR A 152 -1.05 -30.31 12.07
CA TYR A 152 -2.20 -30.17 11.17
C TYR A 152 -3.03 -28.92 11.48
N GLU A 153 -3.12 -28.50 12.74
CA GLU A 153 -3.81 -27.25 13.11
C GLU A 153 -3.11 -26.05 12.48
N ALA A 154 -1.77 -26.01 12.48
CA ALA A 154 -1.00 -24.97 11.79
C ALA A 154 -1.27 -24.95 10.27
N GLU A 155 -1.40 -26.11 9.62
CA GLU A 155 -1.76 -26.19 8.20
C GLU A 155 -3.18 -25.64 7.93
N MET A 156 -4.13 -25.94 8.80
CA MET A 156 -5.50 -25.44 8.69
C MET A 156 -5.61 -23.95 8.97
N SER A 157 -4.88 -23.42 9.95
CA SER A 157 -4.77 -21.98 10.21
C SER A 157 -4.21 -21.22 9.00
N ARG A 158 -3.17 -21.77 8.35
CA ARG A 158 -2.62 -21.19 7.11
C ARG A 158 -3.63 -21.24 5.97
N THR A 159 -4.32 -22.37 5.79
CA THR A 159 -5.36 -22.53 4.76
C THR A 159 -6.49 -21.50 4.94
N ALA A 160 -6.92 -21.28 6.19
CA ALA A 160 -7.93 -20.28 6.50
C ALA A 160 -7.48 -18.86 6.10
N ALA A 161 -6.25 -18.50 6.45
CA ALA A 161 -5.67 -17.20 6.08
C ALA A 161 -5.50 -17.04 4.55
N GLU A 162 -5.07 -18.11 3.86
CA GLU A 162 -4.96 -18.14 2.41
C GLU A 162 -6.30 -17.91 1.71
N SER A 163 -7.40 -18.48 2.23
CA SER A 163 -8.74 -18.29 1.69
C SER A 163 -9.13 -16.81 1.62
N MET A 164 -8.79 -16.05 2.66
CA MET A 164 -9.03 -14.61 2.73
C MET A 164 -8.14 -13.83 1.74
N LEU A 165 -6.87 -14.21 1.59
CA LEU A 165 -5.97 -13.60 0.61
C LEU A 165 -6.41 -13.85 -0.84
N ILE A 166 -6.96 -15.04 -1.13
CA ILE A 166 -7.58 -15.36 -2.43
C ILE A 166 -8.79 -14.47 -2.67
N ALA A 167 -9.72 -14.42 -1.71
CA ALA A 167 -10.91 -13.58 -1.80
C ALA A 167 -10.56 -12.11 -2.04
N ARG A 168 -9.54 -11.63 -1.34
CA ARG A 168 -9.00 -10.28 -1.52
C ARG A 168 -8.39 -10.08 -2.92
N ALA A 169 -7.56 -10.99 -3.41
CA ALA A 169 -6.99 -10.88 -4.74
C ALA A 169 -8.06 -10.85 -5.84
N HIS A 170 -9.13 -11.63 -5.68
CA HIS A 170 -10.28 -11.62 -6.58
C HIS A 170 -11.11 -10.35 -6.46
N HIS A 171 -11.37 -9.84 -5.25
CA HIS A 171 -12.06 -8.58 -5.00
C HIS A 171 -11.42 -7.42 -5.77
N TYR A 172 -10.10 -7.25 -5.63
CA TYR A 172 -9.37 -6.19 -6.30
C TYR A 172 -9.46 -6.31 -7.84
N ASN A 173 -9.27 -7.53 -8.37
CA ASN A 173 -9.26 -7.74 -9.82
C ASN A 173 -10.65 -7.62 -10.45
N ALA A 174 -11.68 -8.17 -9.81
CA ALA A 174 -13.03 -8.26 -10.39
C ALA A 174 -13.87 -7.01 -10.15
N LEU A 175 -13.70 -6.35 -9.00
CA LEU A 175 -14.54 -5.21 -8.59
C LEU A 175 -13.75 -3.91 -8.64
N VAL A 176 -12.70 -3.78 -7.82
CA VAL A 176 -11.98 -2.50 -7.62
C VAL A 176 -11.32 -2.00 -8.92
N TYR A 177 -10.73 -2.90 -9.70
CA TYR A 177 -10.02 -2.58 -10.93
C TYR A 177 -10.80 -2.85 -12.20
N HIS A 178 -12.12 -3.03 -12.07
CA HIS A 178 -13.01 -3.10 -13.21
C HIS A 178 -12.98 -1.77 -13.99
N PRO A 179 -12.72 -1.76 -15.31
CA PRO A 179 -12.54 -0.53 -16.08
C PRO A 179 -13.70 0.47 -15.97
N THR A 180 -14.95 0.00 -15.93
CA THR A 180 -16.13 0.89 -15.74
C THR A 180 -16.13 1.56 -14.38
N VAL A 181 -15.76 0.85 -13.31
CA VAL A 181 -15.66 1.42 -11.96
C VAL A 181 -14.56 2.47 -11.92
N GLN A 182 -13.41 2.16 -12.53
CA GLN A 182 -12.28 3.08 -12.65
C GLN A 182 -12.65 4.34 -13.45
N SER A 183 -13.39 4.19 -14.55
CA SER A 183 -13.88 5.30 -15.36
C SER A 183 -14.79 6.23 -14.56
N ILE A 184 -15.81 5.68 -13.90
CA ILE A 184 -16.75 6.45 -13.07
C ILE A 184 -16.00 7.17 -11.94
N ARG A 185 -15.05 6.49 -11.29
CA ARG A 185 -14.22 7.10 -10.24
C ARG A 185 -13.35 8.23 -10.78
N ALA A 186 -12.74 8.06 -11.96
CA ALA A 186 -11.94 9.10 -12.60
C ALA A 186 -12.79 10.32 -13.00
N MET A 187 -14.01 10.08 -13.50
CA MET A 187 -14.98 11.14 -13.80
C MET A 187 -15.39 11.90 -12.54
N LEU A 188 -15.77 11.18 -11.47
CA LEU A 188 -16.14 11.77 -10.19
C LEU A 188 -14.98 12.59 -9.59
N LEU A 189 -13.76 12.04 -9.62
CA LEU A 189 -12.56 12.72 -9.15
C LEU A 189 -12.32 14.01 -9.94
N ALA A 190 -12.41 13.96 -11.27
CA ALA A 190 -12.22 15.13 -12.12
C ALA A 190 -13.27 16.23 -11.85
N SER A 191 -14.55 15.85 -11.72
CA SER A 191 -15.63 16.79 -11.40
C SER A 191 -15.46 17.41 -10.01
N LEU A 192 -15.11 16.61 -8.99
CA LEU A 192 -14.91 17.09 -7.62
C LEU A 192 -13.69 17.99 -7.50
N GLU A 193 -12.57 17.63 -8.16
CA GLU A 193 -11.38 18.50 -8.21
C GLU A 193 -11.69 19.84 -8.87
N ASN A 194 -12.48 19.84 -9.95
CA ASN A 194 -12.89 21.08 -10.62
C ASN A 194 -13.81 21.94 -9.75
N ALA A 195 -14.84 21.35 -9.13
CA ALA A 195 -15.76 22.06 -8.26
C ALA A 195 -15.05 22.72 -7.07
N LEU A 196 -14.09 22.04 -6.46
CA LEU A 196 -13.27 22.60 -5.37
C LEU A 196 -12.29 23.68 -5.85
N ALA A 197 -11.81 23.60 -7.09
CA ALA A 197 -10.93 24.61 -7.67
C ALA A 197 -11.66 25.92 -8.05
N ASN A 198 -12.99 25.89 -8.18
CA ASN A 198 -13.81 27.05 -8.54
C ASN A 198 -14.25 27.90 -7.32
N ILE A 199 -13.93 27.47 -6.10
CA ILE A 199 -14.25 28.20 -4.87
C ILE A 199 -12.97 28.64 -4.16
N ASP A 200 -13.11 29.53 -3.17
CA ASP A 200 -11.97 29.98 -2.38
C ASP A 200 -11.33 28.81 -1.60
N PRO A 201 -9.99 28.72 -1.49
CA PRO A 201 -9.33 27.62 -0.78
C PRO A 201 -9.71 27.46 0.70
N ASP A 202 -10.04 28.54 1.41
CA ASP A 202 -10.53 28.47 2.80
C ASP A 202 -11.96 27.93 2.86
N GLU A 203 -12.79 28.31 1.89
CA GLU A 203 -14.12 27.72 1.73
C GLU A 203 -14.03 26.22 1.40
N ALA A 204 -13.14 25.84 0.47
CA ALA A 204 -12.89 24.44 0.12
C ALA A 204 -12.47 23.61 1.34
N ARG A 205 -11.52 24.11 2.15
CA ARG A 205 -11.10 23.46 3.41
C ARG A 205 -12.29 23.24 4.35
N SER A 206 -13.16 24.25 4.47
CA SER A 206 -14.36 24.18 5.32
C SER A 206 -15.37 23.16 4.79
N LYS A 207 -15.63 23.15 3.48
CA LYS A 207 -16.51 22.17 2.83
C LYS A 207 -15.99 20.73 2.98
N ILE A 208 -14.69 20.52 2.86
CA ILE A 208 -14.10 19.19 3.07
C ILE A 208 -14.40 18.66 4.47
N VAL A 209 -14.33 19.48 5.52
CA VAL A 209 -14.71 19.03 6.87
C VAL A 209 -16.17 18.56 6.91
N LEU A 210 -17.08 19.26 6.21
CA LEU A 210 -18.48 18.84 6.10
C LEU A 210 -18.63 17.55 5.28
N PHE A 211 -17.80 17.34 4.25
CA PHE A 211 -17.81 16.11 3.44
C PHE A 211 -17.57 14.84 4.26
N PHE A 212 -16.80 14.95 5.34
CA PHE A 212 -16.47 13.84 6.23
C PHE A 212 -17.39 13.71 7.45
N ARG A 213 -18.23 14.71 7.74
CA ARG A 213 -19.00 14.77 9.00
C ARG A 213 -20.50 14.82 8.82
N GLU A 214 -20.96 15.47 7.76
CA GLU A 214 -22.38 15.86 7.61
C GLU A 214 -22.95 15.47 6.26
N TYR A 215 -22.14 15.53 5.20
CA TYR A 215 -22.64 15.31 3.84
C TYR A 215 -22.90 13.84 3.57
N THR A 216 -24.01 13.59 2.89
CA THR A 216 -24.30 12.32 2.22
C THR A 216 -23.82 12.34 0.76
N ASP A 217 -23.92 11.21 0.07
CA ASP A 217 -23.66 11.11 -1.37
C ASP A 217 -24.45 12.15 -2.18
N HIS A 218 -25.70 12.41 -1.80
CA HIS A 218 -26.54 13.40 -2.46
C HIS A 218 -25.97 14.82 -2.31
N ASP A 219 -25.53 15.18 -1.11
CA ASP A 219 -24.99 16.50 -0.82
C ASP A 219 -23.66 16.74 -1.54
N LEU A 220 -22.81 15.72 -1.62
CA LEU A 220 -21.56 15.78 -2.37
C LEU A 220 -21.82 15.96 -3.87
N LEU A 221 -22.73 15.17 -4.46
CA LEU A 221 -23.09 15.31 -5.88
C LEU A 221 -23.73 16.67 -6.18
N ARG A 222 -24.56 17.19 -5.26
CA ARG A 222 -25.15 18.52 -5.37
C ARG A 222 -24.09 19.62 -5.30
N PHE A 223 -23.13 19.52 -4.38
CA PHE A 223 -22.01 20.45 -4.31
C PHE A 223 -21.24 20.50 -5.63
N ILE A 224 -20.90 19.33 -6.19
CA ILE A 224 -20.20 19.26 -7.49
C ILE A 224 -21.04 19.91 -8.60
N TRP A 225 -22.36 19.72 -8.59
CA TRP A 225 -23.26 20.32 -9.57
C TRP A 225 -23.32 21.85 -9.50
N GLU A 226 -23.38 22.40 -8.29
CA GLU A 226 -23.51 23.84 -8.03
C GLU A 226 -22.19 24.58 -8.26
N SER A 227 -21.07 24.01 -7.81
CA SER A 227 -19.74 24.65 -7.85
C SER A 227 -18.89 24.25 -9.06
N GLY A 228 -19.20 23.14 -9.74
CA GLY A 228 -18.49 22.70 -10.93
C GLY A 228 -18.83 23.50 -12.20
N ASP A 229 -17.90 23.48 -13.16
CA ASP A 229 -18.12 24.03 -14.50
C ASP A 229 -19.01 23.12 -15.37
N ASP A 230 -19.23 23.52 -16.63
CA ASP A 230 -20.07 22.76 -17.57
C ASP A 230 -19.53 21.35 -17.84
N SER A 231 -18.20 21.18 -17.87
CA SER A 231 -17.55 19.87 -17.99
C SER A 231 -17.89 18.98 -16.79
N SER A 232 -17.83 19.53 -15.56
CA SER A 232 -18.17 18.80 -14.34
C SER A 232 -19.62 18.35 -14.33
N ARG A 233 -20.54 19.21 -14.79
CA ARG A 233 -21.97 18.89 -14.91
C ARG A 233 -22.22 17.81 -15.97
N GLU A 234 -21.51 17.86 -17.10
CA GLU A 234 -21.58 16.82 -18.13
C GLU A 234 -21.14 15.46 -17.56
N LEU A 235 -19.99 15.42 -16.88
CA LEU A 235 -19.49 14.20 -16.23
C LEU A 235 -20.50 13.65 -15.22
N LEU A 236 -21.11 14.49 -14.39
CA LEU A 236 -22.16 14.07 -13.45
C LEU A 236 -23.41 13.55 -14.15
N GLN A 237 -23.87 14.21 -15.22
CA GLN A 237 -25.00 13.71 -16.01
C GLN A 237 -24.69 12.33 -16.57
N ARG A 238 -23.49 12.15 -17.12
CA ARG A 238 -23.02 10.86 -17.62
C ARG A 238 -23.05 9.78 -16.53
N ILE A 239 -22.52 10.07 -15.34
CA ILE A 239 -22.60 9.15 -14.19
C ILE A 239 -24.05 8.81 -13.85
N LYS A 240 -24.92 9.82 -13.72
CA LYS A 240 -26.34 9.66 -13.35
C LYS A 240 -27.12 8.78 -14.34
N PHE A 241 -26.77 8.82 -15.62
CA PHE A 241 -27.43 8.04 -16.67
C PHE A 241 -26.69 6.75 -17.04
N GLY A 242 -25.64 6.36 -16.29
CA GLY A 242 -24.86 5.16 -16.58
C GLY A 242 -24.14 5.22 -17.93
N ARG A 243 -23.56 6.36 -18.26
CA ARG A 243 -22.81 6.62 -19.51
C ARG A 243 -21.35 6.94 -19.21
N GLU A 244 -20.63 5.99 -18.63
CA GLU A 244 -19.20 6.14 -18.38
C GLU A 244 -18.42 6.44 -19.67
N TYR A 245 -17.19 6.93 -19.53
CA TYR A 245 -16.26 6.88 -20.66
C TYR A 245 -15.73 5.45 -20.83
N PRO A 246 -15.83 4.85 -22.03
CA PRO A 246 -15.30 3.52 -22.23
C PRO A 246 -13.78 3.52 -22.15
N LEU A 247 -13.21 2.34 -21.88
CA LEU A 247 -11.76 2.14 -21.86
C LEU A 247 -11.21 2.21 -23.28
N ALA A 248 -10.50 3.31 -23.60
CA ALA A 248 -9.94 3.57 -24.91
C ALA A 248 -8.57 2.94 -25.12
N ALA A 249 -7.74 2.91 -24.07
CA ALA A 249 -6.44 2.23 -24.05
C ALA A 249 -6.09 1.79 -22.62
N ARG A 250 -5.37 0.66 -22.47
CA ARG A 250 -4.89 0.17 -21.18
C ARG A 250 -3.52 -0.47 -21.32
N PHE A 251 -2.63 -0.11 -20.41
CA PHE A 251 -1.34 -0.75 -20.24
C PHE A 251 -1.27 -1.33 -18.83
N ASP A 252 -1.31 -2.65 -18.73
CA ASP A 252 -1.21 -3.42 -17.49
C ASP A 252 0.24 -3.83 -17.15
N HIS A 253 0.40 -4.62 -16.08
CA HIS A 253 1.69 -5.18 -15.68
C HIS A 253 2.46 -5.91 -16.82
N ARG A 254 1.76 -6.57 -17.76
CA ARG A 254 2.39 -7.36 -18.84
C ARG A 254 2.86 -6.49 -20.00
N SER A 255 2.12 -5.45 -20.30
CA SER A 255 2.38 -4.52 -21.41
C SER A 255 3.28 -3.35 -21.02
N LEU A 256 3.35 -3.00 -19.73
CA LEU A 256 4.24 -1.95 -19.22
C LEU A 256 5.67 -2.46 -19.02
N PRO A 257 6.69 -1.82 -19.63
CA PRO A 257 8.09 -2.04 -19.31
C PRO A 257 8.42 -1.81 -17.82
N PRO A 258 9.41 -2.53 -17.25
CA PRO A 258 9.78 -2.42 -15.83
C PRO A 258 10.13 -0.99 -15.38
N ASP A 259 10.85 -0.23 -16.20
CA ASP A 259 11.21 1.17 -15.94
C ASP A 259 9.96 2.06 -15.78
N ILE A 260 8.96 1.89 -16.64
CA ILE A 260 7.69 2.61 -16.55
C ILE A 260 6.91 2.15 -15.31
N ARG A 261 6.87 0.85 -15.01
CA ARG A 261 6.18 0.35 -13.80
C ARG A 261 6.78 0.94 -12.52
N MET A 262 8.11 0.99 -12.43
CA MET A 262 8.81 1.60 -11.30
C MET A 262 8.51 3.11 -11.19
N ALA A 263 8.52 3.81 -12.32
CA ALA A 263 8.19 5.23 -12.36
C ALA A 263 6.74 5.51 -11.91
N LEU A 264 5.76 4.76 -12.45
CA LEU A 264 4.36 4.88 -12.08
C LEU A 264 4.13 4.54 -10.60
N SER A 265 4.78 3.50 -10.07
CA SER A 265 4.71 3.15 -8.64
C SER A 265 5.27 4.25 -7.74
N THR A 266 6.25 5.02 -8.22
CA THR A 266 6.87 6.12 -7.47
C THR A 266 6.00 7.37 -7.56
N ILE A 267 5.50 7.69 -8.75
CA ILE A 267 4.61 8.83 -9.00
C ILE A 267 3.28 8.67 -8.27
N SER A 268 2.69 7.47 -8.22
CA SER A 268 1.40 7.23 -7.57
C SER A 268 1.39 7.53 -6.08
N ARG A 269 2.56 7.46 -5.43
CA ARG A 269 2.77 7.78 -4.00
C ARG A 269 2.92 9.27 -3.72
N HIS A 270 3.06 10.09 -4.77
CA HIS A 270 3.15 11.54 -4.69
C HIS A 270 1.93 12.14 -5.37
N GLY A 271 0.84 12.36 -4.62
CA GLY A 271 -0.46 12.67 -5.21
C GLY A 271 -0.46 13.89 -6.15
N ARG A 272 0.28 14.96 -5.83
CA ARG A 272 0.46 16.11 -6.75
C ARG A 272 1.13 15.71 -8.07
N MET A 273 2.15 14.86 -8.01
CA MET A 273 2.85 14.37 -9.21
C MET A 273 1.98 13.39 -9.99
N ARG A 274 1.21 12.54 -9.32
CA ARG A 274 0.18 11.71 -9.95
C ARG A 274 -0.83 12.54 -10.72
N LYS A 275 -1.33 13.63 -10.12
CA LYS A 275 -2.23 14.59 -10.79
C LYS A 275 -1.59 15.17 -12.04
N LEU A 276 -0.37 15.70 -11.92
CA LEU A 276 0.36 16.26 -13.07
C LEU A 276 0.63 15.22 -14.16
N PHE A 277 0.88 13.97 -13.79
CA PHE A 277 1.08 12.87 -14.74
C PHE A 277 -0.21 12.59 -15.53
N GLU A 278 -1.31 12.33 -14.82
CA GLU A 278 -2.59 12.02 -15.44
C GLU A 278 -3.13 13.20 -16.25
N SER A 279 -3.13 14.42 -15.71
CA SER A 279 -3.60 15.60 -16.44
C SER A 279 -2.74 15.93 -17.66
N GLY A 280 -1.42 15.72 -17.61
CA GLY A 280 -0.54 16.00 -18.75
C GLY A 280 -0.77 15.03 -19.90
N LEU A 281 -0.95 13.73 -19.61
CA LEU A 281 -1.31 12.74 -20.63
C LEU A 281 -2.75 12.98 -21.12
N GLY A 282 -3.67 13.30 -20.20
CA GLY A 282 -5.06 13.57 -20.55
C GLY A 282 -5.23 14.76 -21.49
N LYS A 283 -4.48 15.84 -21.27
CA LYS A 283 -4.43 16.99 -22.21
C LYS A 283 -3.86 16.60 -23.57
N LYS A 284 -2.84 15.74 -23.60
CA LYS A 284 -2.18 15.31 -24.84
C LYS A 284 -3.08 14.41 -25.70
N TYR A 285 -3.83 13.52 -25.06
CA TYR A 285 -4.61 12.49 -25.73
C TYR A 285 -6.13 12.74 -25.74
N GLY A 286 -6.61 13.81 -25.10
CA GLY A 286 -8.03 14.12 -25.02
C GLY A 286 -8.83 13.09 -24.22
N ALA A 287 -8.23 12.49 -23.18
CA ALA A 287 -8.82 11.39 -22.42
C ALA A 287 -8.70 11.62 -20.90
N LEU A 288 -9.59 10.99 -20.13
CA LEU A 288 -9.37 10.84 -18.69
C LEU A 288 -8.33 9.73 -18.46
N VAL A 289 -7.32 10.01 -17.65
CA VAL A 289 -6.21 9.08 -17.40
C VAL A 289 -6.21 8.69 -15.94
N ASP A 290 -6.11 7.39 -15.64
CA ASP A 290 -5.95 6.87 -14.28
C ASP A 290 -4.69 5.99 -14.18
N ILE A 291 -3.88 6.25 -13.16
CA ILE A 291 -2.85 5.33 -12.70
C ILE A 291 -3.42 4.43 -11.59
N THR A 292 -3.53 3.15 -11.88
CA THR A 292 -3.86 2.14 -10.88
C THR A 292 -2.58 1.51 -10.33
N VAL A 293 -2.40 1.50 -9.01
CA VAL A 293 -1.33 0.76 -8.32
C VAL A 293 -1.94 0.05 -7.11
N GLY A 294 -1.57 -1.22 -6.93
CA GLY A 294 -1.95 -2.05 -5.79
C GLY A 294 -1.57 -1.39 -4.47
N SER A 295 -2.49 -1.40 -3.52
CA SER A 295 -2.30 -0.87 -2.17
C SER A 295 -2.56 -1.95 -1.13
N GLY A 296 -2.15 -1.66 0.11
CA GLY A 296 -2.47 -2.52 1.25
C GLY A 296 -1.80 -3.90 1.22
N VAL A 297 -0.59 -4.01 0.64
CA VAL A 297 0.25 -5.23 0.68
C VAL A 297 0.11 -5.91 2.04
N PRO A 298 -0.25 -7.21 2.12
CA PRO A 298 -0.26 -7.92 3.40
C PRO A 298 1.17 -7.98 3.98
N ARG A 299 1.35 -7.66 5.27
CA ARG A 299 2.67 -7.26 5.83
C ARG A 299 3.02 -7.89 7.17
N SER A 300 2.06 -8.33 7.98
CA SER A 300 2.29 -8.49 9.42
C SER A 300 1.66 -9.72 10.04
N THR A 301 0.88 -10.53 9.30
CA THR A 301 0.34 -11.79 9.84
C THR A 301 1.45 -12.72 10.33
N ARG A 302 1.42 -12.99 11.63
CA ARG A 302 2.34 -13.87 12.35
C ARG A 302 1.74 -15.25 12.57
N THR A 303 2.62 -16.20 12.79
CA THR A 303 2.32 -17.55 13.27
C THR A 303 2.88 -17.73 14.69
N GLU A 304 2.38 -18.71 15.44
CA GLU A 304 2.92 -19.04 16.78
C GLU A 304 4.41 -19.47 16.75
N THR A 305 4.88 -20.03 15.62
CA THR A 305 6.29 -20.37 15.35
C THR A 305 7.21 -19.16 15.23
N ASN A 306 6.71 -17.95 15.48
CA ASN A 306 7.41 -16.69 15.27
C ASN A 306 7.86 -16.46 13.81
N GLY A 307 7.17 -17.06 12.85
CA GLY A 307 7.30 -16.77 11.42
C GLY A 307 6.28 -15.74 10.93
N PHE A 308 6.37 -15.39 9.65
CA PHE A 308 5.32 -14.65 8.94
C PHE A 308 4.59 -15.61 8.01
N LEU A 309 3.27 -15.47 7.89
CA LEU A 309 2.45 -16.28 6.99
C LEU A 309 3.03 -16.30 5.56
N TYR A 310 3.44 -15.14 5.07
CA TYR A 310 3.97 -14.95 3.71
C TYR A 310 5.39 -15.50 3.52
N ASP A 311 6.10 -15.79 4.62
CA ASP A 311 7.39 -16.46 4.58
C ASP A 311 7.26 -17.98 4.66
N GLU A 312 6.22 -18.48 5.34
CA GLU A 312 5.97 -19.92 5.55
C GLU A 312 5.05 -20.55 4.49
N SER A 313 4.23 -19.77 3.78
CA SER A 313 3.35 -20.26 2.72
C SER A 313 3.75 -19.69 1.35
N ALA A 314 4.11 -20.60 0.43
CA ALA A 314 4.38 -20.27 -0.97
C ALA A 314 3.15 -19.68 -1.68
N LEU A 315 1.95 -20.16 -1.34
CA LEU A 315 0.69 -19.64 -1.90
C LEU A 315 0.43 -18.22 -1.40
N SER A 316 0.55 -17.99 -0.09
CA SER A 316 0.39 -16.65 0.52
C SER A 316 1.40 -15.66 -0.07
N ALA A 317 2.66 -16.05 -0.24
CA ALA A 317 3.67 -15.22 -0.89
C ALA A 317 3.32 -14.90 -2.36
N GLY A 318 2.83 -15.90 -3.09
CA GLY A 318 2.34 -15.74 -4.46
C GLY A 318 1.18 -14.76 -4.55
N LEU A 319 0.26 -14.78 -3.58
CA LEU A 319 -0.88 -13.87 -3.49
C LEU A 319 -0.44 -12.44 -3.13
N VAL A 320 0.48 -12.27 -2.17
CA VAL A 320 1.09 -10.97 -1.86
C VAL A 320 1.74 -10.38 -3.12
N LYS A 321 2.49 -11.20 -3.85
CA LYS A 321 3.11 -10.82 -5.13
C LYS A 321 2.08 -10.48 -6.21
N SER A 322 0.95 -11.18 -6.24
CA SER A 322 -0.15 -10.87 -7.17
C SER A 322 -0.79 -9.53 -6.85
N LEU A 323 -1.07 -9.24 -5.57
CA LEU A 323 -1.63 -7.97 -5.10
C LEU A 323 -0.68 -6.80 -5.38
N THR A 324 0.62 -6.96 -5.11
CA THR A 324 1.63 -5.90 -5.35
C THR A 324 1.88 -5.65 -6.84
N ARG A 325 1.67 -6.64 -7.70
CA ARG A 325 1.81 -6.53 -9.16
C ARG A 325 0.64 -5.83 -9.84
N GLN A 326 -0.43 -5.50 -9.12
CA GLN A 326 -1.54 -4.77 -9.68
C GLN A 326 -1.08 -3.36 -10.06
N ILE A 327 -0.86 -3.15 -11.36
CA ILE A 327 -0.48 -1.86 -11.92
C ILE A 327 -1.12 -1.73 -13.30
N ALA A 328 -1.75 -0.58 -13.55
CA ALA A 328 -2.30 -0.25 -14.85
C ALA A 328 -2.26 1.26 -15.11
N LEU A 329 -2.13 1.61 -16.38
CA LEU A 329 -2.38 2.95 -16.89
C LEU A 329 -3.56 2.87 -17.86
N SER A 330 -4.67 3.51 -17.50
CA SER A 330 -5.93 3.45 -18.26
C SER A 330 -6.27 4.82 -18.84
N PHE A 331 -6.77 4.83 -20.07
CA PHE A 331 -7.26 6.00 -20.77
C PHE A 331 -8.74 5.78 -21.08
N PHE A 332 -9.59 6.73 -20.69
CA PHE A 332 -11.04 6.66 -20.88
C PHE A 332 -11.49 7.80 -21.80
N HIS A 333 -12.13 7.42 -22.90
CA HIS A 333 -12.65 8.33 -23.92
C HIS A 333 -13.67 7.59 -24.79
N ASP A 334 -14.62 8.30 -25.41
CA ASP A 334 -15.62 7.73 -26.32
C ASP A 334 -15.00 7.18 -27.63
N GLY A 335 -13.84 7.72 -28.02
CA GLY A 335 -13.05 7.26 -29.17
C GLY A 335 -11.88 6.36 -28.77
N LYS A 336 -11.30 5.68 -29.77
CA LYS A 336 -10.00 5.00 -29.59
C LYS A 336 -8.89 6.02 -29.44
N VAL A 337 -7.92 5.71 -28.59
CA VAL A 337 -6.74 6.55 -28.34
C VAL A 337 -5.49 5.72 -28.60
N GLU A 338 -4.64 6.18 -29.52
CA GLU A 338 -3.33 5.58 -29.76
C GLU A 338 -2.28 6.25 -28.87
N VAL A 339 -1.89 5.55 -27.80
CA VAL A 339 -0.95 6.06 -26.80
C VAL A 339 0.45 5.53 -27.05
N SER A 340 1.44 6.42 -27.06
CA SER A 340 2.86 6.06 -27.17
C SER A 340 3.47 5.84 -25.79
N LEU A 341 4.10 4.68 -25.57
CA LEU A 341 4.86 4.42 -24.34
C LEU A 341 6.08 5.34 -24.18
N ASP A 342 6.60 5.92 -25.27
CA ASP A 342 7.68 6.90 -25.18
C ASP A 342 7.19 8.22 -24.60
N ASP A 343 5.95 8.61 -24.90
CA ASP A 343 5.32 9.79 -24.30
C ASP A 343 5.07 9.58 -22.80
N VAL A 344 4.59 8.40 -22.43
CA VAL A 344 4.43 7.96 -21.03
C VAL A 344 5.77 8.02 -20.31
N ARG A 345 6.83 7.46 -20.91
CA ARG A 345 8.19 7.45 -20.33
C ARG A 345 8.75 8.87 -20.20
N ALA A 346 8.61 9.71 -21.21
CA ALA A 346 9.11 11.09 -21.20
C ALA A 346 8.44 11.91 -20.09
N GLN A 347 7.12 11.78 -19.94
CA GLN A 347 6.39 12.47 -18.89
C GLN A 347 6.75 11.94 -17.50
N ALA A 348 6.90 10.62 -17.34
CA ALA A 348 7.33 10.02 -16.08
C ALA A 348 8.73 10.50 -15.68
N ALA A 349 9.69 10.49 -16.61
CA ALA A 349 11.06 10.94 -16.37
C ALA A 349 11.12 12.41 -15.92
N LYS A 350 10.32 13.28 -16.56
CA LYS A 350 10.21 14.69 -16.17
C LYS A 350 9.73 14.83 -14.71
N LEU A 351 8.68 14.12 -14.32
CA LEU A 351 8.10 14.22 -12.98
C LEU A 351 8.97 13.59 -11.90
N LEU A 352 9.63 12.47 -12.20
CA LEU A 352 10.64 11.89 -11.30
C LEU A 352 11.80 12.87 -11.05
N GLY A 353 12.20 13.64 -12.06
CA GLY A 353 13.19 14.71 -11.88
C GLY A 353 12.80 15.73 -10.81
N PHE A 354 11.53 16.16 -10.79
CA PHE A 354 11.01 17.05 -9.74
C PHE A 354 10.97 16.37 -8.37
N ILE A 355 10.47 15.13 -8.29
CA ILE A 355 10.39 14.40 -7.02
C ILE A 355 11.77 14.30 -6.36
N ARG A 356 12.79 13.93 -7.15
CA ARG A 356 14.17 13.78 -6.67
C ARG A 356 14.83 15.10 -6.27
N ALA A 357 14.36 16.22 -6.82
CA ALA A 357 14.85 17.54 -6.45
C ALA A 357 14.24 18.04 -5.12
N GLU A 358 13.03 17.59 -4.79
CA GLU A 358 12.32 17.98 -3.56
C GLU A 358 12.62 17.05 -2.38
N SER A 359 12.80 15.74 -2.63
CA SER A 359 12.92 14.74 -1.57
C SER A 359 13.72 13.51 -2.00
N TYR A 360 14.31 12.86 -1.00
CA TYR A 360 14.92 11.53 -1.16
C TYR A 360 13.83 10.46 -1.25
N LEU A 361 14.12 9.41 -2.05
CA LEU A 361 13.22 8.28 -2.24
C LEU A 361 13.79 7.04 -1.57
N PRO A 362 13.22 6.57 -0.43
CA PRO A 362 13.74 5.40 0.26
C PRO A 362 13.81 4.14 -0.60
N ILE A 363 12.86 3.96 -1.52
CA ILE A 363 12.84 2.84 -2.46
C ILE A 363 14.01 2.89 -3.47
N GLU A 364 14.44 4.10 -3.88
CA GLU A 364 15.65 4.27 -4.71
C GLU A 364 16.91 4.00 -3.89
N GLY A 365 16.89 4.26 -2.58
CA GLY A 365 17.98 3.88 -1.69
C GLY A 365 18.17 2.39 -1.53
N LEU A 366 17.09 1.62 -1.48
CA LEU A 366 17.16 0.17 -1.56
C LEU A 366 17.75 -0.29 -2.90
N LEU A 367 17.36 0.32 -4.01
CA LEU A 367 17.92 0.00 -5.33
C LEU A 367 19.41 0.32 -5.42
N LEU A 368 19.87 1.43 -4.83
CA LEU A 368 21.30 1.73 -4.74
C LEU A 368 22.05 0.75 -3.85
N LEU A 369 21.45 0.27 -2.75
CA LEU A 369 22.03 -0.77 -1.92
C LEU A 369 22.21 -2.07 -2.72
N PHE A 370 21.15 -2.57 -3.38
CA PHE A 370 21.26 -3.76 -4.25
C PHE A 370 22.28 -3.58 -5.38
N TYR A 371 22.33 -2.39 -5.98
CA TYR A 371 23.28 -2.06 -7.04
C TYR A 371 24.73 -2.07 -6.53
N THR A 372 25.00 -1.45 -5.38
CA THR A 372 26.32 -1.45 -4.77
C THR A 372 26.76 -2.86 -4.41
N LEU A 373 25.87 -3.67 -3.83
CA LEU A 373 26.17 -5.07 -3.53
C LEU A 373 26.43 -5.90 -4.79
N HIS A 374 25.65 -5.66 -5.86
CA HIS A 374 25.87 -6.29 -7.16
C HIS A 374 27.27 -5.96 -7.71
N LEU A 375 27.68 -4.69 -7.69
CA LEU A 375 29.00 -4.29 -8.17
C LEU A 375 30.15 -4.82 -7.31
N LEU A 376 29.95 -4.93 -5.99
CA LEU A 376 30.96 -5.41 -5.06
C LEU A 376 31.24 -6.91 -5.18
N LEU A 377 30.20 -7.70 -5.51
CA LEU A 377 30.23 -9.16 -5.40
C LEU A 377 30.13 -9.89 -6.73
N SER A 378 29.76 -9.21 -7.82
CA SER A 378 29.67 -9.86 -9.13
C SER A 378 31.05 -10.01 -9.77
N GLU A 379 31.27 -11.16 -10.39
CA GLU A 379 32.51 -11.47 -11.11
C GLU A 379 32.17 -11.93 -12.53
N THR A 380 32.88 -11.42 -13.53
CA THR A 380 32.69 -11.80 -14.94
C THR A 380 33.88 -12.63 -15.41
N PHE A 381 33.61 -13.77 -16.06
CA PHE A 381 34.61 -14.62 -16.69
C PHE A 381 34.12 -15.13 -18.04
N GLY A 382 34.87 -14.80 -19.09
CA GLY A 382 34.47 -15.10 -20.46
C GLY A 382 33.07 -14.55 -20.78
N GLN A 383 32.15 -15.44 -21.14
CA GLN A 383 30.76 -15.10 -21.47
C GLN A 383 29.78 -15.23 -20.29
N ARG A 384 30.27 -15.46 -19.07
CA ARG A 384 29.44 -15.66 -17.89
C ARG A 384 29.70 -14.61 -16.82
N ILE A 385 28.67 -14.35 -16.02
CA ILE A 385 28.71 -13.50 -14.83
C ILE A 385 28.20 -14.31 -13.63
N LEU A 386 28.92 -14.22 -12.52
CA LEU A 386 28.42 -14.60 -11.20
C LEU A 386 27.63 -13.41 -10.64
N VAL A 387 26.34 -13.62 -10.40
CA VAL A 387 25.47 -12.59 -9.82
C VAL A 387 25.15 -12.99 -8.38
N PRO A 388 25.25 -12.07 -7.40
CA PRO A 388 24.91 -12.36 -6.02
C PRO A 388 23.39 -12.45 -5.82
N ARG A 389 22.98 -13.44 -5.03
CA ARG A 389 21.61 -13.63 -4.53
C ARG A 389 21.64 -13.49 -3.02
N PHE A 390 21.02 -12.44 -2.50
CA PHE A 390 21.03 -12.09 -1.08
C PHE A 390 19.98 -12.92 -0.34
N ARG A 391 20.41 -13.63 0.70
CA ARG A 391 19.56 -14.46 1.55
C ARG A 391 18.97 -13.62 2.67
N ASN A 392 17.81 -14.02 3.17
CA ASN A 392 17.18 -13.54 4.39
C ASN A 392 16.86 -12.04 4.39
N ILE A 393 15.56 -11.72 4.29
CA ILE A 393 15.09 -10.33 4.39
C ILE A 393 15.48 -9.66 5.71
N THR A 394 15.62 -10.42 6.81
CA THR A 394 16.08 -9.95 8.13
C THR A 394 17.46 -9.31 8.12
N TRP A 395 18.38 -9.77 7.26
CA TRP A 395 19.67 -9.12 7.07
C TRP A 395 19.49 -7.73 6.45
N LEU A 396 18.62 -7.61 5.44
CA LEU A 396 18.32 -6.34 4.79
C LEU A 396 17.72 -5.32 5.77
N TYR A 397 16.82 -5.73 6.67
CA TYR A 397 16.31 -4.85 7.73
C TYR A 397 17.43 -4.30 8.62
N ARG A 398 18.31 -5.17 9.12
CA ARG A 398 19.44 -4.77 9.97
C ARG A 398 20.40 -3.85 9.23
N THR A 399 20.71 -4.15 7.97
CA THR A 399 21.60 -3.33 7.14
C THR A 399 21.00 -1.95 6.88
N VAL A 400 19.71 -1.87 6.53
CA VAL A 400 19.03 -0.59 6.30
C VAL A 400 18.96 0.24 7.58
N LEU A 401 18.68 -0.39 8.73
CA LEU A 401 18.71 0.31 10.03
C LEU A 401 20.11 0.86 10.35
N LYS A 402 21.15 0.04 10.21
CA LYS A 402 22.55 0.49 10.39
C LYS A 402 22.87 1.66 9.46
N LEU A 403 22.52 1.58 8.17
CA LEU A 403 22.74 2.64 7.19
C LEU A 403 21.99 3.94 7.56
N LYS A 404 20.77 3.83 8.11
CA LYS A 404 20.01 4.97 8.66
C LYS A 404 20.74 5.62 9.84
N GLU A 405 21.30 4.80 10.73
CA GLU A 405 21.98 5.24 11.96
C GLU A 405 23.40 5.81 11.75
N LEU A 406 24.04 5.53 10.61
CA LEU A 406 25.40 6.01 10.30
C LEU A 406 25.55 7.55 10.32
N GLY A 407 24.44 8.31 10.35
CA GLY A 407 24.43 9.73 10.70
C GLY A 407 25.18 10.66 9.74
N GLN A 408 25.76 10.15 8.65
CA GLN A 408 26.39 10.97 7.62
C GLN A 408 25.30 11.72 6.85
N ALA A 409 25.44 13.04 6.78
CA ALA A 409 24.49 13.93 6.13
C ALA A 409 24.14 13.38 4.72
N ASN A 410 22.85 13.10 4.54
CA ASN A 410 22.13 12.57 3.36
C ASN A 410 21.66 11.11 3.42
N LEU A 411 22.30 10.19 4.17
CA LEU A 411 21.83 8.78 4.19
C LEU A 411 20.61 8.54 5.08
N SER A 412 20.47 9.28 6.18
CA SER A 412 19.34 9.10 7.11
C SER A 412 18.00 9.38 6.43
N SER A 413 17.92 10.43 5.61
CA SER A 413 16.73 10.74 4.79
C SER A 413 16.52 9.75 3.65
N PHE A 414 17.59 9.10 3.20
CA PHE A 414 17.56 8.13 2.10
C PHE A 414 17.14 6.73 2.53
N PHE A 415 17.24 6.42 3.83
CA PHE A 415 16.75 5.18 4.46
C PHE A 415 15.75 5.49 5.58
N ASP A 416 14.89 6.50 5.38
CA ASP A 416 13.93 6.91 6.39
C ASP A 416 12.75 5.94 6.51
N TYR A 417 13.01 4.82 7.17
CA TYR A 417 12.03 3.82 7.54
C TYR A 417 11.83 3.84 9.06
N SER A 418 10.59 3.73 9.50
CA SER A 418 10.27 3.51 10.93
C SER A 418 10.44 2.04 11.27
N PHE A 419 11.24 1.75 12.30
CA PHE A 419 11.51 0.41 12.78
C PHE A 419 10.93 0.19 14.17
N HIS A 420 10.48 -1.03 14.43
CA HIS A 420 10.09 -1.51 15.76
C HIS A 420 10.66 -2.92 15.98
N TYR A 421 10.62 -3.40 17.22
CA TYR A 421 11.29 -4.65 17.64
C TYR A 421 10.31 -5.74 18.10
N ASP A 422 9.02 -5.55 17.85
CA ASP A 422 7.97 -6.41 18.38
C ASP A 422 8.06 -7.87 17.89
N TYR A 423 8.85 -8.16 16.84
CA TYR A 423 9.09 -9.51 16.31
C TYR A 423 10.45 -10.10 16.72
N GLY A 424 11.17 -9.48 17.67
CA GLY A 424 12.50 -9.93 18.12
C GLY A 424 13.65 -9.55 17.18
N PHE A 425 13.39 -8.77 16.15
CA PHE A 425 14.39 -8.19 15.24
C PHE A 425 13.87 -6.85 14.71
N PRO A 426 14.73 -5.97 14.17
CA PRO A 426 14.25 -4.69 13.62
C PRO A 426 13.37 -4.96 12.41
N TYR A 427 12.12 -4.54 12.48
CA TYR A 427 11.15 -4.71 11.41
C TYR A 427 10.56 -3.37 10.98
N SER A 428 10.31 -3.22 9.69
CA SER A 428 9.63 -2.07 9.12
C SER A 428 8.66 -2.53 8.03
N GLU A 429 7.37 -2.32 8.27
CA GLU A 429 6.32 -2.62 7.28
C GLU A 429 6.54 -1.86 5.97
N LYS A 430 7.06 -0.63 6.05
CA LYS A 430 7.34 0.21 4.90
C LYS A 430 8.49 -0.34 4.07
N LEU A 431 9.54 -0.83 4.71
CA LEU A 431 10.65 -1.49 4.04
C LEU A 431 10.20 -2.81 3.38
N PHE A 432 9.36 -3.60 4.06
CA PHE A 432 8.75 -4.80 3.47
C PHE A 432 8.01 -4.44 2.17
N GLU A 433 7.11 -3.45 2.24
CA GLU A 433 6.31 -3.00 1.12
C GLU A 433 7.18 -2.54 -0.05
N ASP A 434 8.21 -1.73 0.21
CA ASP A 434 9.08 -1.22 -0.85
C ASP A 434 9.91 -2.36 -1.49
N ILE A 435 10.33 -3.39 -0.72
CA ILE A 435 10.93 -4.62 -1.29
C ILE A 435 9.94 -5.34 -2.19
N GLN A 436 8.69 -5.54 -1.75
CA GLN A 436 7.66 -6.18 -2.58
C GLN A 436 7.35 -5.38 -3.84
N ILE A 437 7.38 -4.05 -3.79
CA ILE A 437 7.24 -3.18 -4.96
C ILE A 437 8.42 -3.37 -5.93
N LEU A 438 9.65 -3.48 -5.44
CA LEU A 438 10.80 -3.75 -6.32
C LEU A 438 10.68 -5.12 -7.01
N VAL A 439 10.15 -6.12 -6.31
CA VAL A 439 9.83 -7.44 -6.90
C VAL A 439 8.71 -7.33 -7.93
N ALA A 440 7.64 -6.60 -7.59
CA ALA A 440 6.46 -6.44 -8.42
C ALA A 440 6.73 -5.62 -9.68
N THR A 441 7.58 -4.60 -9.60
CA THR A 441 7.98 -3.78 -10.75
C THR A 441 8.99 -4.48 -11.65
N GLY A 442 9.62 -5.56 -11.16
CA GLY A 442 10.62 -6.33 -11.88
C GLY A 442 12.04 -5.75 -11.75
N MET A 443 12.29 -4.93 -10.75
CA MET A 443 13.62 -4.38 -10.47
C MET A 443 14.52 -5.41 -9.77
N ILE A 444 13.95 -6.23 -8.88
CA ILE A 444 14.65 -7.35 -8.23
C ILE A 444 13.87 -8.66 -8.47
N TYR A 445 14.59 -9.75 -8.62
CA TYR A 445 14.05 -11.11 -8.54
C TYR A 445 13.95 -11.54 -7.08
N GLN A 446 12.89 -12.28 -6.78
CA GLN A 446 12.70 -12.99 -5.52
C GLN A 446 12.47 -14.47 -5.86
N ASP A 447 13.32 -15.34 -5.33
CA ASP A 447 13.31 -16.79 -5.56
C ASP A 447 13.14 -17.53 -4.23
N GLN A 448 12.35 -18.61 -4.24
CA GLN A 448 12.07 -19.42 -3.06
C GLN A 448 13.12 -20.53 -2.94
N ARG A 449 13.62 -20.75 -1.72
CA ARG A 449 14.56 -21.83 -1.41
C ARG A 449 14.15 -22.55 -0.15
N HIS A 450 14.47 -23.84 -0.11
CA HIS A 450 14.36 -24.65 1.08
C HIS A 450 15.75 -24.99 1.59
N TYR A 451 15.89 -25.03 2.90
CA TYR A 451 17.13 -25.46 3.56
C TYR A 451 16.77 -26.22 4.83
N GLU A 452 17.63 -27.16 5.21
CA GLU A 452 17.48 -27.89 6.46
C GLU A 452 18.13 -27.09 7.60
N ASP A 453 17.40 -26.92 8.71
CA ASP A 453 17.93 -26.43 9.97
C ASP A 453 17.42 -27.33 11.11
N LYS A 454 18.36 -27.91 11.87
CA LYS A 454 18.06 -28.79 13.02
C LYS A 454 17.00 -29.87 12.74
N GLY A 455 17.07 -30.51 11.57
CA GLY A 455 16.14 -31.58 11.17
C GLY A 455 14.78 -31.11 10.65
N SER A 456 14.57 -29.79 10.52
CA SER A 456 13.37 -29.20 9.91
C SER A 456 13.72 -28.54 8.59
N TRP A 457 12.88 -28.71 7.57
CA TRP A 457 13.01 -28.01 6.30
C TRP A 457 12.31 -26.66 6.39
N LEU A 458 13.09 -25.59 6.27
CA LEU A 458 12.62 -24.21 6.34
C LEU A 458 12.63 -23.58 4.95
N GLN A 459 11.69 -22.65 4.75
CA GLN A 459 11.62 -21.82 3.56
C GLN A 459 12.35 -20.51 3.78
N ARG A 460 13.09 -20.03 2.77
CA ARG A 460 13.62 -18.66 2.71
C ARG A 460 13.49 -18.09 1.31
N TYR A 461 13.52 -16.76 1.23
CA TYR A 461 13.60 -16.03 -0.03
C TYR A 461 14.99 -15.48 -0.28
N GLU A 462 15.39 -15.52 -1.55
CA GLU A 462 16.62 -14.93 -2.06
C GLU A 462 16.32 -13.81 -3.04
N TYR A 463 17.06 -12.70 -2.95
CA TYR A 463 16.83 -11.49 -3.73
C TYR A 463 18.01 -11.22 -4.66
N MET A 464 17.73 -10.94 -5.93
CA MET A 464 18.76 -10.71 -6.95
C MET A 464 18.41 -9.49 -7.79
N LEU A 465 19.37 -8.60 -8.03
CA LEU A 465 19.15 -7.47 -8.94
C LEU A 465 18.91 -7.99 -10.37
N THR A 466 17.91 -7.45 -11.06
CA THR A 466 17.61 -7.82 -12.46
C THR A 466 18.43 -6.97 -13.45
N ALA A 467 18.42 -7.32 -14.74
CA ALA A 467 18.96 -6.50 -15.82
C ALA A 467 18.38 -5.07 -15.80
N GLU A 468 17.07 -4.99 -15.57
CA GLU A 468 16.30 -3.75 -15.61
C GLU A 468 16.51 -2.93 -14.34
N GLY A 469 16.60 -3.60 -13.19
CA GLY A 469 17.05 -3.00 -11.94
C GLY A 469 18.47 -2.45 -12.07
N LEU A 470 19.38 -3.16 -12.74
CA LEU A 470 20.74 -2.68 -13.00
C LEU A 470 20.74 -1.42 -13.88
N LYS A 471 19.98 -1.41 -14.98
CA LYS A 471 19.83 -0.25 -15.87
C LYS A 471 19.22 0.94 -15.12
N TYR A 472 18.14 0.73 -14.37
CA TYR A 472 17.47 1.77 -13.59
C TYR A 472 18.40 2.33 -12.49
N SER A 473 19.01 1.46 -11.68
CA SER A 473 19.98 1.85 -10.64
C SER A 473 21.17 2.62 -11.20
N LYS A 474 21.69 2.23 -12.37
CA LYS A 474 22.76 2.97 -13.04
C LYS A 474 22.31 4.38 -13.40
N SER A 475 21.09 4.54 -13.91
CA SER A 475 20.55 5.86 -14.27
C SER A 475 20.46 6.81 -13.07
N ILE A 476 19.99 6.33 -11.91
CA ILE A 476 19.88 7.14 -10.68
C ILE A 476 21.22 7.29 -9.94
N SER A 477 22.18 6.38 -10.13
CA SER A 477 23.48 6.44 -9.43
C SER A 477 24.28 7.71 -9.74
N ASN A 478 24.01 8.35 -10.88
CA ASN A 478 24.62 9.63 -11.23
C ASN A 478 24.12 10.79 -10.36
N SER A 479 22.85 10.73 -9.93
CA SER A 479 22.24 11.71 -9.04
C SER A 479 22.65 11.50 -7.58
N TYR A 480 23.01 10.27 -7.19
CA TYR A 480 23.31 9.88 -5.81
C TYR A 480 24.74 9.37 -5.61
N LYS A 481 25.72 10.05 -6.22
CA LYS A 481 27.13 9.60 -6.21
C LYS A 481 27.74 9.56 -4.80
N GLN A 482 27.40 10.54 -3.96
CA GLN A 482 27.95 10.64 -2.61
C GLN A 482 27.36 9.54 -1.72
N GLU A 483 26.04 9.39 -1.75
CA GLU A 483 25.28 8.38 -1.01
C GLU A 483 25.75 6.97 -1.39
N ARG A 484 25.90 6.72 -2.69
CA ARG A 484 26.43 5.44 -3.20
C ARG A 484 27.83 5.14 -2.66
N LYS A 485 28.73 6.13 -2.64
CA LYS A 485 30.10 5.93 -2.13
C LYS A 485 30.08 5.55 -0.65
N ILE A 486 29.25 6.21 0.15
CA ILE A 486 29.12 5.90 1.58
C ILE A 486 28.59 4.47 1.78
N ILE A 487 27.56 4.07 1.02
CA ILE A 487 27.04 2.69 1.05
C ILE A 487 28.13 1.71 0.64
N GLU A 488 28.92 2.02 -0.39
CA GLU A 488 30.01 1.16 -0.87
C GLU A 488 31.11 0.97 0.18
N ASP A 489 31.56 2.05 0.82
CA ASP A 489 32.59 2.00 1.86
C ASP A 489 32.10 1.18 3.07
N HIS A 490 30.84 1.34 3.47
CA HIS A 490 30.23 0.55 4.54
C HIS A 490 30.13 -0.95 4.18
N MET A 491 29.65 -1.26 2.98
CA MET A 491 29.49 -2.65 2.52
C MET A 491 30.83 -3.36 2.30
N LYS A 492 31.89 -2.65 1.91
CA LYS A 492 33.25 -3.20 1.84
C LYS A 492 33.75 -3.65 3.20
N PHE A 493 33.52 -2.84 4.24
CA PHE A 493 33.91 -3.17 5.60
C PHE A 493 33.17 -4.40 6.14
N GLN A 494 31.87 -4.51 5.86
CA GLN A 494 31.02 -5.63 6.30
C GLN A 494 30.93 -6.78 5.30
N ARG A 495 31.85 -6.88 4.33
CA ARG A 495 31.74 -7.84 3.21
C ARG A 495 31.55 -9.30 3.66
N HIS A 496 32.15 -9.68 4.78
CA HIS A 496 32.08 -11.02 5.36
C HIS A 496 30.75 -11.33 6.06
N GLU A 497 29.96 -10.31 6.43
CA GLU A 497 28.65 -10.45 7.08
C GLU A 497 27.51 -10.55 6.06
N ILE A 498 27.77 -10.34 4.76
CA ILE A 498 26.74 -10.34 3.72
C ILE A 498 26.34 -11.80 3.42
N PRO A 499 25.08 -12.20 3.68
CA PRO A 499 24.63 -13.56 3.40
C PRO A 499 24.18 -13.64 1.95
N TYR A 500 25.06 -14.08 1.06
CA TYR A 500 24.73 -14.27 -0.36
C TYR A 500 25.18 -15.64 -0.86
N ASP A 501 24.57 -16.06 -1.96
CA ASP A 501 25.01 -17.14 -2.83
C ASP A 501 25.32 -16.56 -4.22
N LEU A 502 26.14 -17.23 -5.02
CA LEU A 502 26.46 -16.81 -6.39
C LEU A 502 25.74 -17.70 -7.41
N VAL A 503 25.12 -17.08 -8.42
CA VAL A 503 24.56 -17.80 -9.56
C VAL A 503 25.32 -17.46 -10.82
N SER A 504 25.73 -18.49 -11.57
CA SER A 504 26.42 -18.32 -12.85
C SER A 504 25.42 -18.23 -14.00
N ILE A 505 25.39 -17.08 -14.67
CA ILE A 505 24.47 -16.80 -15.79
C ILE A 505 25.29 -16.39 -17.02
N LEU A 506 24.81 -16.68 -18.23
CA LEU A 506 25.38 -16.09 -19.45
C LEU A 506 25.18 -14.57 -19.42
N LEU A 507 26.26 -13.80 -19.60
CA LEU A 507 26.24 -12.34 -19.53
C LEU A 507 25.21 -11.73 -20.49
N GLU A 508 25.15 -12.26 -21.72
CA GLU A 508 24.17 -11.81 -22.71
C GLU A 508 22.72 -12.04 -22.26
N ARG A 509 22.44 -13.17 -21.60
CA ARG A 509 21.11 -13.47 -21.06
C ARG A 509 20.77 -12.60 -19.84
N TYR A 510 21.78 -12.19 -19.07
CA TYR A 510 21.57 -11.34 -17.90
C TYR A 510 21.36 -9.86 -18.28
N LEU A 511 21.83 -9.40 -19.44
CA LEU A 511 21.70 -8.00 -19.87
C LEU A 511 20.50 -7.74 -20.82
N ARG A 512 19.91 -8.82 -21.35
CA ARG A 512 18.63 -8.81 -22.06
C ARG A 512 17.49 -8.77 -21.07
#